data_AF-C9YBX5-F1
#
_entry.id   AF-C9YBX5-F1
#
_cell.length_a   1.000
_cell.length_b   1.000
_cell.length_c   1.000
_cell.angle_alpha   90.00
_cell.angle_beta   90.00
_cell.angle_gamma   90.00
#
_symmetry.space_group_name_H-M   'P 1'
#
loop_
_entity.id
_entity.type
_entity.pdbx_description
1 polymer ?
#
loop_
_entity_poly.entity_id
_entity_poly.type
_entity_poly.pdbx_seq_one_letter_code
_entity_poly.pdbx_strand_id
1 'polypeptide(L)'
;MNAAEFGAPQSRVRLFLIGGLGLPPPEIRPEPSVKRMTARDILDPDDRWKFTPVFTKKRAKNTVARARNAIATLGDDAEFLIVYYGSGGDRSWQTLDEPLRTVTCVDRFALVRKLDGEWKMRMLQVPEIARAMSLPPEHIFTVGSRRERIKLCGNGVCAEVMKRIVEQLKAATPVTPSGTGQAKRKIPVSA
;
A
#
# COMPACT_ATOMS: atom_id res chain seq x y z
N MET A 1 1.61 -0.67 12.52
CA MET A 1 2.09 -1.72 11.61
C MET A 1 2.22 -1.16 10.20
N ASN A 2 3.36 -1.38 9.53
CA ASN A 2 3.55 -1.02 8.12
C ASN A 2 3.23 -2.22 7.23
N ALA A 3 2.29 -2.08 6.29
CA ALA A 3 1.86 -3.19 5.43
C ALA A 3 3.00 -3.85 4.63
N ALA A 4 4.05 -3.10 4.28
CA ALA A 4 5.22 -3.62 3.58
C ALA A 4 5.98 -4.69 4.39
N GLU A 5 6.00 -4.58 5.72
CA GLU A 5 6.61 -5.57 6.61
C GLU A 5 5.84 -6.89 6.62
N PHE A 6 4.56 -6.86 6.21
CA PHE A 6 3.66 -8.02 6.15
C PHE A 6 3.51 -8.57 4.72
N GLY A 7 4.39 -8.17 3.80
CA GLY A 7 4.41 -8.69 2.42
C GLY A 7 3.53 -7.96 1.43
N ALA A 8 2.84 -6.89 1.85
CA ALA A 8 2.12 -6.06 0.89
C ALA A 8 3.11 -5.25 0.03
N PRO A 9 2.86 -5.08 -1.29
CA PRO A 9 3.65 -4.21 -2.18
C PRO A 9 3.47 -2.70 -1.91
N GLN A 10 3.17 -2.31 -0.67
CA GLN A 10 2.82 -0.95 -0.30
C GLN A 10 3.30 -0.56 1.10
N SER A 11 3.99 0.57 1.19
CA SER A 11 4.30 1.25 2.44
C SER A 11 3.06 1.99 2.96
N ARG A 12 2.34 1.34 3.88
CA ARG A 12 1.09 1.82 4.47
C ARG A 12 1.07 1.54 5.97
N VAL A 13 1.33 2.57 6.76
CA VAL A 13 1.30 2.49 8.23
C VAL A 13 -0.13 2.69 8.74
N ARG A 14 -0.63 1.73 9.52
CA ARG A 14 -1.94 1.81 10.20
C ARG A 14 -1.84 1.31 11.65
N LEU A 15 -2.73 1.85 12.48
CA LEU A 15 -2.99 1.37 13.84
C LEU A 15 -4.07 0.28 13.79
N PHE A 16 -3.82 -0.83 14.48
CA PHE A 16 -4.78 -1.90 14.68
C PHE A 16 -4.97 -2.07 16.18
N LEU A 17 -6.21 -2.04 16.64
CA LEU A 17 -6.57 -2.37 18.02
C LEU A 17 -7.15 -3.78 18.02
N ILE A 18 -6.54 -4.67 18.81
CA ILE A 18 -6.88 -6.09 18.85
C ILE A 18 -7.21 -6.43 20.29
N GLY A 19 -8.34 -7.10 20.50
CA GLY A 19 -8.80 -7.49 21.83
C GLY A 19 -9.52 -8.83 21.80
N GLY A 20 -9.48 -9.54 22.92
CA GLY A 20 -10.19 -10.79 23.15
C GLY A 20 -10.90 -10.75 24.50
N LEU A 21 -12.08 -11.37 24.60
CA LEU A 21 -12.79 -11.47 25.86
C LEU A 21 -12.12 -12.53 26.73
N GLY A 22 -11.57 -12.13 27.88
CA GLY A 22 -10.93 -13.04 28.83
C GLY A 22 -9.61 -13.65 28.35
N LEU A 23 -9.07 -13.18 27.22
CA LEU A 23 -7.84 -13.68 26.62
C LEU A 23 -6.93 -12.51 26.23
N PRO A 24 -5.64 -12.53 26.63
CA PRO A 24 -4.69 -11.55 26.11
C PRO A 24 -4.53 -11.77 24.59
N PRO A 25 -4.68 -10.73 23.76
CA PRO A 25 -4.48 -10.86 22.33
C PRO A 25 -3.00 -11.21 22.04
N PRO A 26 -2.72 -12.04 21.03
CA PRO A 26 -1.35 -12.30 20.61
C PRO A 26 -0.72 -11.03 20.06
N GLU A 27 0.61 -10.92 20.20
CA GLU A 27 1.37 -9.89 19.51
C GLU A 27 1.41 -10.18 18.02
N ILE A 28 0.93 -9.24 17.20
CA ILE A 28 0.91 -9.43 15.75
C ILE A 28 2.28 -9.17 15.15
N ARG A 29 2.89 -10.22 14.57
CA ARG A 29 4.22 -10.16 13.94
C ARG A 29 4.15 -10.57 12.47
N PRO A 30 5.00 -10.01 11.59
CA PRO A 30 5.12 -10.48 10.21
C PRO A 30 5.66 -11.92 10.16
N GLU A 31 5.60 -12.56 8.99
CA GLU A 31 6.31 -13.83 8.78
C GLU A 31 7.82 -13.60 8.65
N PRO A 32 8.68 -14.41 9.29
CA PRO A 32 10.13 -14.23 9.18
C PRO A 32 10.66 -14.26 7.74
N SER A 33 10.06 -15.11 6.89
CA SER A 33 10.43 -15.29 5.48
C SER A 33 9.55 -14.49 4.52
N VAL A 34 8.90 -13.43 4.99
CA VAL A 34 8.01 -12.63 4.15
C VAL A 34 8.79 -12.02 2.99
N LYS A 35 8.32 -12.27 1.76
CA LYS A 35 8.92 -11.65 0.58
C LYS A 35 8.63 -10.16 0.58
N ARG A 36 9.67 -9.34 0.45
CA ARG A 36 9.52 -7.90 0.23
C ARG A 36 9.02 -7.67 -1.19
N MET A 37 7.87 -7.02 -1.31
CA MET A 37 7.24 -6.69 -2.58
C MET A 37 7.42 -5.20 -2.89
N THR A 38 7.50 -4.88 -4.17
CA THR A 38 7.85 -3.54 -4.68
C THR A 38 6.75 -2.99 -5.59
N ALA A 39 6.85 -1.72 -5.95
CA ALA A 39 5.96 -1.13 -6.94
C ALA A 39 6.14 -1.76 -8.34
N ARG A 40 7.27 -2.38 -8.63
CA ARG A 40 7.48 -3.13 -9.88
C ARG A 40 6.60 -4.38 -9.96
N ASP A 41 6.46 -5.11 -8.86
CA ASP A 41 5.73 -6.39 -8.79
C ASP A 41 4.22 -6.26 -9.07
N ILE A 42 3.66 -5.05 -9.01
CA ILE A 42 2.23 -4.80 -9.22
C ILE A 42 1.90 -4.34 -10.63
N LEU A 43 2.88 -4.03 -11.47
CA LEU A 43 2.66 -3.45 -12.79
C LEU A 43 2.16 -4.51 -13.78
N ASP A 44 1.23 -4.12 -14.64
CA ASP A 44 0.90 -4.89 -15.82
C ASP A 44 1.96 -4.73 -16.92
N PRO A 45 2.02 -5.68 -17.89
CA PRO A 45 2.83 -5.54 -19.09
C PRO A 45 2.59 -4.24 -19.86
N ASP A 46 3.59 -3.79 -20.61
CA ASP A 46 3.62 -2.45 -21.21
C ASP A 46 2.64 -2.23 -22.35
N ASP A 47 2.27 -3.29 -23.06
CA ASP A 47 1.30 -3.28 -24.16
C ASP A 47 -0.16 -3.25 -23.69
N ARG A 48 -0.42 -3.54 -22.41
CA ARG A 48 -1.78 -3.63 -21.87
C ARG A 48 -2.48 -2.27 -21.78
N TRP A 49 -1.74 -1.20 -21.52
CA TRP A 49 -2.31 0.12 -21.20
C TRP A 49 -1.63 1.25 -21.97
N LYS A 50 -2.45 2.13 -22.55
CA LYS A 50 -1.95 3.24 -23.36
C LYS A 50 -1.11 4.23 -22.55
N PHE A 51 0.13 4.44 -23.00
CA PHE A 51 0.99 5.52 -22.55
C PHE A 51 0.79 6.80 -23.39
N THR A 52 1.14 7.95 -22.82
CA THR A 52 1.12 9.25 -23.50
C THR A 52 2.43 9.99 -23.29
N PRO A 53 2.91 10.79 -24.27
CA PRO A 53 4.19 11.51 -24.12
C PRO A 53 4.18 12.45 -22.90
N VAL A 54 5.22 12.40 -22.07
CA VAL A 54 5.36 13.25 -20.88
C VAL A 54 5.48 14.72 -21.31
N PHE A 55 6.40 15.01 -22.22
CA PHE A 55 6.76 16.35 -22.63
C PHE A 55 5.89 16.85 -23.79
N THR A 56 4.78 17.48 -23.46
CA THR A 56 3.90 18.13 -24.45
C THR A 56 3.48 19.50 -23.96
N LYS A 57 3.10 20.40 -24.89
CA LYS A 57 2.60 21.74 -24.54
C LYS A 57 1.33 21.70 -23.67
N LYS A 58 0.53 20.63 -23.76
CA LYS A 58 -0.70 20.43 -22.99
C LYS A 58 -0.46 19.84 -21.59
N ARG A 59 0.74 19.28 -21.31
CA ARG A 59 1.04 18.65 -20.02
C ARG A 59 1.15 19.73 -18.94
N ALA A 60 0.52 19.47 -17.78
CA ALA A 60 0.63 20.36 -16.63
C ALA A 60 2.10 20.63 -16.27
N LYS A 61 2.46 21.90 -16.07
CA LYS A 61 3.84 22.35 -15.76
C LYS A 61 4.44 21.58 -14.59
N ASN A 62 3.66 21.37 -13.53
CA ASN A 62 4.11 20.64 -12.36
C ASN A 62 4.42 19.16 -12.67
N THR A 63 3.70 18.51 -13.59
CA THR A 63 4.00 17.14 -13.99
C THR A 63 5.32 17.07 -14.76
N VAL A 64 5.54 18.01 -15.69
CA VAL A 64 6.80 18.12 -16.44
C VAL A 64 7.97 18.36 -15.47
N ALA A 65 7.81 19.25 -14.51
CA ALA A 65 8.85 19.54 -13.51
C ALA A 65 9.21 18.30 -12.67
N ARG A 66 8.20 17.54 -12.21
CA ARG A 66 8.42 16.27 -11.47
C ARG A 66 9.18 15.26 -12.31
N ALA A 67 8.78 15.07 -13.57
CA ALA A 67 9.45 14.15 -14.48
C ALA A 67 10.91 14.55 -14.71
N ARG A 68 11.17 15.84 -14.99
CA ARG A 68 12.54 16.34 -15.19
C ARG A 68 13.40 16.16 -13.94
N ASN A 69 12.87 16.45 -12.75
CA ASN A 69 13.59 16.24 -11.51
C ASN A 69 13.94 14.77 -11.28
N ALA A 70 13.01 13.85 -11.52
CA ALA A 70 13.26 12.42 -11.44
C ALA A 70 14.32 11.97 -12.43
N ILE A 71 14.21 12.34 -13.71
CA ILE A 71 15.17 11.98 -14.78
C ILE A 71 16.57 12.52 -14.46
N ALA A 72 16.67 13.77 -14.02
CA ALA A 72 17.95 14.37 -13.64
C ALA A 72 18.61 13.65 -12.44
N THR A 73 17.81 13.02 -11.56
CA THR A 73 18.31 12.31 -10.38
C THR A 73 18.62 10.85 -10.67
N LEU A 74 17.79 10.18 -11.48
CA LEU A 74 17.81 8.73 -11.68
C LEU A 74 18.52 8.30 -12.98
N GLY A 75 18.70 9.20 -13.94
CA GLY A 75 19.31 8.91 -15.23
C GLY A 75 18.30 8.69 -16.37
N ASP A 76 18.82 8.52 -17.59
CA ASP A 76 18.02 8.53 -18.83
C ASP A 76 17.31 7.18 -19.11
N ASP A 77 17.70 6.11 -18.42
CA ASP A 77 17.10 4.78 -18.53
C ASP A 77 16.18 4.45 -17.34
N ALA A 78 15.89 5.43 -16.50
CA ALA A 78 15.13 5.23 -15.28
C ALA A 78 13.64 4.98 -15.53
N GLU A 79 13.07 4.06 -14.76
CA GLU A 79 11.63 3.88 -14.63
C GLU A 79 11.20 4.29 -13.23
N PHE A 80 10.15 5.11 -13.12
CA PHE A 80 9.74 5.68 -11.85
C PHE A 80 8.25 6.03 -11.83
N LEU A 81 7.74 6.30 -10.64
CA LEU A 81 6.39 6.82 -10.45
C LEU A 81 6.45 8.29 -10.08
N ILE A 82 5.73 9.13 -10.80
CA ILE A 82 5.32 10.45 -10.30
C ILE A 82 4.23 10.24 -9.26
N VAL A 83 4.37 10.93 -8.13
CA VAL A 83 3.41 10.89 -7.03
C VAL A 83 2.69 12.23 -6.95
N TYR A 84 1.40 12.22 -7.28
CA TYR A 84 0.51 13.37 -7.12
C TYR A 84 -0.02 13.48 -5.68
N TYR A 85 -0.55 14.66 -5.36
CA TYR A 85 -1.30 14.97 -4.15
C TYR A 85 -0.72 14.35 -2.87
N GLY A 86 0.22 15.04 -2.22
CA GLY A 86 0.72 14.61 -0.93
C GLY A 86 1.75 15.55 -0.35
N SER A 87 1.80 15.57 0.98
CA SER A 87 2.80 16.25 1.82
C SER A 87 3.94 15.30 2.26
N GLY A 88 3.89 14.03 1.87
CA GLY A 88 4.66 12.94 2.48
C GLY A 88 6.09 12.74 1.98
N GLY A 89 6.87 13.81 1.81
CA GLY A 89 8.32 13.76 1.58
C GLY A 89 8.81 14.75 0.53
N ASP A 90 10.12 15.04 0.58
CA ASP A 90 10.81 16.02 -0.29
C ASP A 90 10.79 15.64 -1.78
N ARG A 91 10.50 14.36 -2.09
CA ARG A 91 10.54 13.79 -3.44
C ARG A 91 9.14 13.54 -3.99
N SER A 92 8.84 14.21 -5.09
CA SER A 92 7.57 14.15 -5.84
C SER A 92 7.47 12.94 -6.80
N TRP A 93 8.40 12.01 -6.66
CA TRP A 93 8.50 10.75 -7.38
C TRP A 93 9.01 9.65 -6.45
N GLN A 94 8.88 8.39 -6.87
CA GLN A 94 9.48 7.22 -6.22
C GLN A 94 10.03 6.25 -7.28
N THR A 95 11.03 5.46 -6.92
CA THR A 95 11.52 4.35 -7.75
C THR A 95 10.52 3.20 -7.75
N LEU A 96 10.72 2.23 -8.65
CA LEU A 96 9.91 1.02 -8.71
C LEU A 96 10.36 -0.09 -7.76
N ASP A 97 11.58 0.00 -7.24
CA ASP A 97 12.23 -1.05 -6.43
C ASP A 97 11.94 -0.89 -4.92
N GLU A 98 11.11 0.10 -4.57
CA GLU A 98 10.56 0.28 -3.24
C GLU A 98 9.06 -0.09 -3.22
N PRO A 99 8.50 -0.50 -2.07
CA PRO A 99 7.06 -0.67 -1.94
C PRO A 99 6.32 0.62 -2.31
N LEU A 100 5.17 0.50 -2.98
CA LEU A 100 4.36 1.65 -3.38
C LEU A 100 4.02 2.53 -2.18
N ARG A 101 4.13 3.86 -2.29
CA ARG A 101 3.60 4.76 -1.26
C ARG A 101 2.10 4.51 -1.06
N THR A 102 1.58 4.94 0.08
CA THR A 102 0.19 4.67 0.46
C THR A 102 -0.81 5.06 -0.63
N VAL A 103 -1.57 4.06 -1.09
CA VAL A 103 -2.77 4.21 -1.92
C VAL A 103 -3.81 4.96 -1.11
N THR A 104 -4.28 6.08 -1.67
CA THR A 104 -5.33 6.90 -1.07
C THR A 104 -6.62 6.75 -1.88
N CYS A 105 -7.67 7.47 -1.46
CA CYS A 105 -8.98 7.42 -2.10
C CYS A 105 -9.06 8.16 -3.45
N VAL A 106 -7.93 8.72 -3.91
CA VAL A 106 -7.81 9.47 -5.16
C VAL A 106 -6.58 8.96 -5.91
N ASP A 107 -6.72 8.86 -7.22
CA ASP A 107 -5.65 8.39 -8.10
C ASP A 107 -4.46 9.36 -8.05
N ARG A 108 -3.25 8.81 -7.86
CA ARG A 108 -2.08 9.63 -7.56
C ARG A 108 -0.74 9.11 -8.07
N PHE A 109 -0.72 7.96 -8.75
CA PHE A 109 0.52 7.36 -9.22
C PHE A 109 0.53 7.32 -10.73
N ALA A 110 1.51 7.99 -11.34
CA ALA A 110 1.77 7.88 -12.77
C ALA A 110 3.12 7.24 -13.02
N LEU A 111 3.12 6.12 -13.70
CA LEU A 111 4.30 5.44 -14.19
C LEU A 111 4.90 6.24 -15.35
N VAL A 112 6.21 6.45 -15.30
CA VAL A 112 7.02 7.12 -16.30
C VAL A 112 8.18 6.23 -16.67
N ARG A 113 8.40 6.07 -17.98
CA ARG A 113 9.53 5.31 -18.55
C ARG A 113 9.77 5.74 -20.00
N LYS A 114 10.90 5.34 -20.57
CA LYS A 114 11.24 5.60 -21.97
C LYS A 114 10.71 4.47 -22.85
N LEU A 115 9.91 4.81 -23.86
CA LEU A 115 9.34 3.87 -24.84
C LEU A 115 9.57 4.44 -26.23
N ASP A 116 10.17 3.66 -27.12
CA ASP A 116 10.52 4.08 -28.49
C ASP A 116 11.38 5.35 -28.52
N GLY A 117 12.31 5.48 -27.56
CA GLY A 117 13.18 6.66 -27.43
C GLY A 117 12.50 7.89 -26.79
N GLU A 118 11.20 7.84 -26.50
CA GLU A 118 10.45 8.96 -25.92
C GLU A 118 10.02 8.69 -24.47
N TRP A 119 10.09 9.73 -23.63
CA TRP A 119 9.53 9.67 -22.28
C TRP A 119 8.00 9.66 -22.33
N LYS A 120 7.39 8.55 -21.91
CA LYS A 120 5.93 8.39 -21.88
C LYS A 120 5.45 8.07 -20.45
N MET A 121 4.18 8.37 -20.19
CA MET A 121 3.55 8.15 -18.90
C MET A 121 2.11 7.64 -18.99
N ARG A 122 1.68 6.94 -17.95
CA ARG A 122 0.29 6.55 -17.69
C ARG A 122 0.00 6.53 -16.20
N MET A 123 -1.26 6.70 -15.80
CA MET A 123 -1.68 6.40 -14.43
C MET A 123 -1.56 4.90 -14.16
N LEU A 124 -1.31 4.51 -12.90
CA LEU A 124 -1.49 3.12 -12.48
C LEU A 124 -2.96 2.73 -12.58
N GLN A 125 -3.24 1.52 -13.01
CA GLN A 125 -4.58 1.04 -13.33
C GLN A 125 -5.23 0.34 -12.15
N VAL A 126 -6.57 0.21 -12.18
CA VAL A 126 -7.33 -0.40 -11.07
C VAL A 126 -6.78 -1.79 -10.68
N PRO A 127 -6.45 -2.71 -11.61
CA PRO A 127 -5.86 -3.99 -11.25
C PRO A 127 -4.48 -3.87 -10.57
N GLU A 128 -3.64 -2.92 -11.00
CA GLU A 128 -2.34 -2.66 -10.37
C GLU A 128 -2.51 -2.11 -8.95
N ILE A 129 -3.48 -1.21 -8.75
CA ILE A 129 -3.83 -0.68 -7.43
C ILE A 129 -4.46 -1.76 -6.53
N ALA A 130 -5.24 -2.68 -7.10
CA ALA A 130 -5.79 -3.83 -6.38
C ALA A 130 -4.67 -4.73 -5.86
N ARG A 131 -3.67 -5.04 -6.71
CA ARG A 131 -2.45 -5.76 -6.31
C ARG A 131 -1.64 -4.99 -5.26
N ALA A 132 -1.59 -3.65 -5.36
CA ALA A 132 -0.97 -2.80 -4.33
C ALA A 132 -1.62 -2.96 -2.94
N MET A 133 -2.90 -3.29 -2.90
CA MET A 133 -3.68 -3.61 -1.69
C MET A 133 -3.65 -5.11 -1.33
N SER A 134 -2.81 -5.90 -2.01
CA SER A 134 -2.73 -7.36 -1.91
C SER A 134 -4.04 -8.09 -2.19
N LEU A 135 -4.94 -7.50 -2.99
CA LEU A 135 -6.16 -8.21 -3.38
C LEU A 135 -5.80 -9.36 -4.30
N PRO A 136 -6.46 -10.53 -4.14
CA PRO A 136 -6.12 -11.69 -4.94
C PRO A 136 -6.59 -11.50 -6.40
N PRO A 137 -5.98 -12.17 -7.39
CA PRO A 137 -6.27 -11.95 -8.82
C PRO A 137 -7.75 -12.14 -9.21
N GLU A 138 -8.47 -13.02 -8.51
CA GLU A 138 -9.91 -13.27 -8.67
C GLU A 138 -10.79 -12.11 -8.19
N HIS A 139 -10.24 -11.16 -7.41
CA HIS A 139 -10.97 -9.99 -6.96
C HIS A 139 -11.09 -8.96 -8.09
N ILE A 140 -12.11 -9.12 -8.92
CA ILE A 140 -12.38 -8.25 -10.07
C ILE A 140 -13.46 -7.23 -9.70
N PHE A 141 -13.15 -5.95 -9.86
CA PHE A 141 -14.14 -4.88 -9.73
C PHE A 141 -15.02 -4.78 -10.98
N THR A 142 -16.18 -5.44 -10.94
CA THR A 142 -17.14 -5.51 -12.06
C THR A 142 -18.05 -4.29 -12.17
N VAL A 143 -18.21 -3.52 -11.09
CA VAL A 143 -19.09 -2.35 -11.02
C VAL A 143 -18.34 -1.10 -10.55
N GLY A 144 -18.90 0.06 -10.92
CA GLY A 144 -18.41 1.37 -10.51
C GLY A 144 -17.42 2.00 -11.48
N SER A 145 -17.41 3.33 -11.47
CA SER A 145 -16.42 4.16 -12.15
C SER A 145 -15.00 3.86 -11.65
N ARG A 146 -13.99 4.27 -12.43
CA ARG A 146 -12.59 4.21 -11.98
C ARG A 146 -12.41 4.89 -10.63
N ARG A 147 -13.01 6.07 -10.44
CA ARG A 147 -12.89 6.86 -9.21
C ARG A 147 -13.43 6.10 -7.99
N GLU A 148 -14.58 5.44 -8.14
CA GLU A 148 -15.18 4.65 -7.06
C GLU A 148 -14.32 3.44 -6.73
N ARG A 149 -13.81 2.72 -7.73
CA ARG A 149 -12.92 1.56 -7.54
C ARG A 149 -11.61 1.93 -6.83
N ILE A 150 -11.01 3.07 -7.20
CA ILE A 150 -9.83 3.61 -6.50
C ILE A 150 -10.19 4.02 -5.06
N LYS A 151 -11.35 4.65 -4.85
CA LYS A 151 -11.83 5.01 -3.50
C LYS A 151 -12.01 3.78 -2.61
N LEU A 152 -12.57 2.69 -3.15
CA LEU A 152 -12.70 1.41 -2.44
C LEU A 152 -11.33 0.87 -2.04
N CYS A 153 -10.37 0.80 -2.97
CA CYS A 153 -9.00 0.36 -2.68
C CYS A 153 -8.33 1.24 -1.61
N GLY A 154 -8.44 2.57 -1.74
CA GLY A 154 -7.84 3.54 -0.82
C GLY A 154 -8.35 3.41 0.62
N ASN A 155 -9.64 3.16 0.81
CA ASN A 155 -10.25 2.95 2.12
C ASN A 155 -9.96 1.58 2.73
N GLY A 156 -9.68 0.57 1.89
CA GLY A 156 -9.44 -0.80 2.35
C GLY A 156 -8.21 -0.99 3.23
N VAL A 157 -8.07 -2.19 3.77
CA VAL A 157 -6.87 -2.68 4.46
C VAL A 157 -6.13 -3.62 3.52
N CYS A 158 -4.79 -3.62 3.53
CA CYS A 158 -4.04 -4.56 2.70
C CYS A 158 -4.34 -6.00 3.14
N ALA A 159 -4.70 -6.88 2.19
CA ALA A 159 -5.21 -8.20 2.51
C ALA A 159 -4.20 -9.06 3.29
N GLU A 160 -2.90 -8.99 2.96
CA GLU A 160 -1.87 -9.77 3.68
C GLU A 160 -1.74 -9.38 5.15
N VAL A 161 -1.91 -8.10 5.48
CA VAL A 161 -1.90 -7.65 6.88
C VAL A 161 -3.09 -8.27 7.61
N MET A 162 -4.28 -8.21 7.02
CA MET A 162 -5.49 -8.74 7.63
C MET A 162 -5.44 -10.27 7.77
N LYS A 163 -4.96 -10.96 6.72
CA LYS A 163 -4.73 -12.40 6.74
C LYS A 163 -3.81 -12.80 7.89
N ARG A 164 -2.66 -12.13 8.03
CA ARG A 164 -1.71 -12.40 9.11
C ARG A 164 -2.32 -12.18 10.50
N ILE A 165 -3.07 -11.10 10.68
CA ILE A 165 -3.79 -10.84 11.94
C ILE A 165 -4.74 -12.00 12.24
N VAL A 166 -5.57 -12.41 11.27
CA VAL A 166 -6.55 -13.50 11.46
C VAL A 166 -5.86 -14.83 11.77
N GLU A 167 -4.78 -15.17 11.05
CA GLU A 167 -4.03 -16.41 11.28
C GLU A 167 -3.46 -16.49 12.70
N GLN A 168 -2.84 -15.41 13.19
CA GLN A 168 -2.28 -15.40 14.54
C GLN A 168 -3.35 -15.37 15.63
N LEU A 169 -4.49 -14.70 15.39
CA LEU A 169 -5.63 -14.77 16.31
C LEU A 169 -6.23 -16.17 16.38
N LYS A 170 -6.27 -16.91 15.28
CA LYS A 170 -6.74 -18.31 15.26
C LYS A 170 -5.78 -19.26 15.97
N ALA A 171 -4.47 -18.99 15.90
CA ALA A 171 -3.46 -19.80 16.57
C ALA A 171 -3.34 -19.50 18.08
N ALA A 172 -3.90 -18.37 18.54
CA ALA A 172 -3.90 -18.02 19.95
C ALA A 172 -4.73 -19.04 20.74
N THR A 173 -4.06 -19.83 21.57
CA THR A 173 -4.72 -20.75 22.49
C THR A 173 -5.14 -19.99 23.74
N PRO A 174 -6.29 -20.31 24.34
CA PRO A 174 -6.65 -19.81 25.66
C PRO A 174 -5.53 -20.07 26.66
N VAL A 175 -5.03 -19.03 27.32
CA VAL A 175 -4.20 -19.23 28.50
C VAL A 175 -5.13 -19.80 29.56
N THR A 176 -5.00 -21.09 29.87
CA THR A 176 -5.65 -21.66 31.06
C THR A 176 -5.23 -20.78 32.24
N PRO A 177 -6.16 -20.16 32.98
CA PRO A 177 -5.77 -19.40 34.15
C PRO A 177 -5.07 -20.38 35.09
N SER A 178 -3.76 -20.23 35.28
CA SER A 178 -3.07 -20.90 36.36
C SER A 178 -3.73 -20.40 37.63
N GLY A 179 -4.48 -21.27 38.29
CA GLY A 179 -5.20 -20.94 39.51
C GLY A 179 -4.23 -20.50 40.59
N THR A 180 -4.05 -19.19 40.75
CA THR A 180 -3.49 -18.59 41.94
C THR A 180 -4.35 -17.41 42.34
N GLY A 181 -5.20 -17.65 43.35
CA GLY A 181 -5.83 -16.70 44.27
C GLY A 181 -6.20 -15.32 43.74
N GLN A 182 -7.49 -15.11 43.46
CA GLN A 182 -8.07 -13.77 43.45
C GLN A 182 -7.93 -13.13 44.84
N ALA A 183 -6.93 -12.28 45.03
CA ALA A 183 -6.99 -11.25 46.06
C ALA A 183 -7.93 -10.14 45.57
N LYS A 184 -9.18 -10.15 46.05
CA LYS A 184 -10.17 -9.08 45.83
C LYS A 184 -9.57 -7.74 46.33
N ARG A 185 -9.07 -6.90 45.44
CA ARG A 185 -8.83 -5.49 45.77
C ARG A 185 -10.17 -4.74 45.72
N LYS A 186 -10.72 -4.45 46.90
CA LYS A 186 -11.82 -3.51 47.07
C LYS A 186 -11.37 -2.14 46.54
N ILE A 187 -12.13 -1.58 45.60
CA ILE A 187 -12.01 -0.17 45.21
C ILE A 187 -12.77 0.63 46.27
N PRO A 188 -12.13 1.54 47.02
CA PRO A 188 -12.86 2.39 47.94
C PRO A 188 -13.65 3.42 47.14
N VAL A 189 -14.97 3.42 47.30
CA VAL A 189 -15.84 4.51 46.86
C VAL A 189 -15.84 5.53 47.99
N SER A 190 -15.25 6.71 47.76
CA SER A 190 -15.41 7.87 48.64
C SER A 190 -16.72 8.59 48.28
N ALA A 191 -17.56 8.80 49.29
CA ALA A 191 -18.75 9.66 49.24
C ALA A 191 -18.38 11.14 49.31
#